data_AF-A0A4R2GJF4-F1
#
_entry.id   AF-A0A4R2GJF4-F1
#
_cell.length_a   1.000
_cell.length_b   1.000
_cell.length_c   1.000
_cell.angle_alpha   90.00
_cell.angle_beta   90.00
_cell.angle_gamma   90.00
#
_symmetry.space_group_name_H-M   'P 1'
#
loop_
_entity.id
_entity.type
_entity.pdbx_description
1 polymer ?
#
loop_
_entity_poly.entity_id
_entity_poly.type
_entity_poly.pdbx_seq_one_letter_code
_entity_poly.pdbx_strand_id
1 'polypeptide(L)'
;MCTKDVEIDYDTPWNQIHWKSIEAAYNSSPYYIYYKDDIEPIFTKKWKYLLDMNHYALEVAMECSSVTAKISYTKEWQRDYQYPDFRDSIQPKKSFSFDESFRPESYRQVFALNQPFIPNLSILDLIFNKGPESLIVLEKSIKAD
;
A
#
# COMPACT_ATOMS: atom_id res chain seq x y z
N MET A 1 9.42 -12.88 -19.50
CA MET A 1 8.41 -11.86 -19.88
C MET A 1 8.78 -10.58 -19.14
N CYS A 2 9.11 -9.50 -19.85
CA CYS A 2 9.47 -8.24 -19.21
C CYS A 2 8.18 -7.56 -18.75
N THR A 3 7.93 -7.48 -17.45
CA THR A 3 6.69 -6.93 -16.87
C THR A 3 6.55 -5.42 -17.04
N LYS A 4 7.57 -4.74 -17.57
CA LYS A 4 7.60 -3.28 -17.76
C LYS A 4 6.64 -2.80 -18.86
N ASP A 5 6.39 -3.62 -19.88
CA ASP A 5 5.62 -3.23 -21.07
C ASP A 5 4.12 -3.57 -20.92
N VAL A 6 3.68 -3.98 -19.71
CA VAL A 6 2.28 -4.24 -19.41
C VAL A 6 1.53 -2.90 -19.40
N GLU A 7 0.67 -2.70 -20.40
CA GLU A 7 -0.19 -1.53 -20.50
C GLU A 7 -1.44 -1.68 -19.64
N ILE A 8 -1.98 -0.55 -19.19
CA ILE A 8 -3.22 -0.52 -18.42
C ILE A 8 -4.42 -0.49 -19.37
N ASP A 9 -5.37 -1.37 -19.11
CA ASP A 9 -6.66 -1.39 -19.78
C ASP A 9 -7.55 -0.23 -19.29
N TYR A 10 -8.12 0.52 -20.25
CA TYR A 10 -9.06 1.62 -20.02
C TYR A 10 -10.42 1.39 -20.69
N ASP A 11 -10.71 0.17 -21.17
CA ASP A 11 -12.03 -0.20 -21.70
C ASP A 11 -13.12 -0.12 -20.62
N THR A 12 -12.71 -0.18 -19.34
CA THR A 12 -13.59 0.04 -18.17
C THR A 12 -13.08 1.20 -17.31
N PRO A 13 -13.98 1.94 -16.61
CA PRO A 13 -13.60 3.09 -15.79
C PRO A 13 -13.12 2.66 -14.38
N TRP A 14 -12.29 1.62 -14.28
CA TRP A 14 -11.83 1.06 -13.01
C TRP A 14 -11.22 2.14 -12.12
N ASN A 15 -10.43 3.05 -12.68
CA ASN A 15 -9.72 4.07 -11.93
C ASN A 15 -10.68 5.03 -11.20
N GLN A 16 -11.77 5.42 -11.85
CA GLN A 16 -12.82 6.23 -11.23
C GLN A 16 -13.60 5.45 -10.17
N ILE A 17 -13.88 4.17 -10.41
CA ILE A 17 -14.58 3.30 -9.46
C ILE A 17 -13.74 3.11 -8.20
N HIS A 18 -12.44 2.83 -8.36
CA HIS A 18 -11.50 2.67 -7.26
C HIS A 18 -11.39 3.95 -6.42
N TRP A 19 -11.21 5.11 -7.06
CA TRP A 19 -11.12 6.39 -6.34
C TRP A 19 -12.40 6.70 -5.55
N LYS A 20 -13.57 6.56 -6.17
CA LYS A 20 -14.87 6.73 -5.48
C LYS A 20 -15.04 5.78 -4.30
N SER A 21 -14.55 4.55 -4.42
CA SER A 21 -14.60 3.57 -3.33
C SER A 21 -13.70 3.98 -2.16
N ILE A 22 -12.50 4.49 -2.46
CA ILE A 22 -11.57 5.02 -1.45
C ILE A 22 -12.18 6.24 -0.75
N GLU A 23 -12.73 7.19 -1.51
CA GLU A 23 -13.39 8.37 -0.94
C GLU A 23 -14.58 7.97 -0.05
N ALA A 24 -15.46 7.10 -0.53
CA ALA A 24 -16.62 6.65 0.25
C ALA A 24 -16.21 5.91 1.54
N ALA A 25 -15.11 5.14 1.48
CA ALA A 25 -14.58 4.43 2.63
C ALA A 25 -13.95 5.39 3.65
N TYR A 26 -13.10 6.32 3.20
CA TYR A 26 -12.18 7.03 4.09
C TYR A 26 -12.49 8.50 4.30
N ASN A 27 -13.50 9.10 3.63
CA ASN A 27 -13.78 10.55 3.72
C ASN A 27 -13.95 11.10 5.15
N SER A 28 -14.37 10.26 6.09
CA SER A 28 -14.59 10.60 7.50
C SER A 28 -13.41 10.24 8.40
N SER A 29 -12.32 9.70 7.83
CA SER A 29 -11.11 9.36 8.57
C SER A 29 -10.36 10.65 8.96
N PRO A 30 -9.71 10.67 10.13
CA PRO A 30 -9.09 11.89 10.66
C PRO A 30 -8.11 12.57 9.71
N TYR A 31 -7.38 11.77 8.91
CA TYR A 31 -6.32 12.29 8.06
C TYR A 31 -6.65 12.34 6.57
N TYR A 32 -7.85 11.93 6.13
CA TYR A 32 -8.19 11.85 4.71
C TYR A 32 -7.96 13.16 3.96
N ILE A 33 -8.42 14.28 4.51
CA ILE A 33 -8.31 15.60 3.86
C ILE A 33 -6.86 16.05 3.64
N TYR A 34 -5.91 15.51 4.42
CA TYR A 34 -4.50 15.91 4.35
C TYR A 34 -3.70 15.11 3.32
N TYR A 35 -4.16 13.90 2.95
CA TYR A 35 -3.42 13.00 2.06
C TYR A 35 -4.13 12.67 0.76
N LYS A 36 -5.44 12.96 0.65
CA LYS A 36 -6.24 12.59 -0.54
C LYS A 36 -5.66 13.17 -1.83
N ASP A 37 -5.11 14.39 -1.81
CA ASP A 37 -4.65 15.08 -3.01
C ASP A 37 -3.32 14.50 -3.54
N ASP A 38 -2.54 13.86 -2.66
CA ASP A 38 -1.32 13.13 -3.04
C ASP A 38 -1.64 11.73 -3.61
N ILE A 39 -2.71 11.10 -3.12
CA ILE A 39 -3.12 9.74 -3.48
C ILE A 39 -4.04 9.72 -4.72
N GLU A 40 -4.93 10.70 -4.88
CA GLU A 40 -5.86 10.81 -6.00
C GLU A 40 -5.18 10.67 -7.39
N PRO A 41 -4.01 11.28 -7.65
CA PRO A 41 -3.33 11.21 -8.93
C PRO A 41 -2.93 9.79 -9.34
N ILE A 42 -2.81 8.84 -8.41
CA ILE A 42 -2.59 7.42 -8.73
C ILE A 42 -3.72 6.91 -9.63
N PHE A 43 -4.96 7.34 -9.36
CA PHE A 43 -6.15 6.89 -10.07
C PHE A 43 -6.63 7.88 -11.15
N THR A 44 -6.43 9.19 -10.96
CA THR A 44 -6.95 10.18 -11.91
C THR A 44 -6.03 10.45 -13.10
N LYS A 45 -4.71 10.25 -12.95
CA LYS A 45 -3.78 10.31 -14.09
C LYS A 45 -4.00 9.13 -15.03
N LYS A 46 -3.82 9.38 -16.33
CA LYS A 46 -3.83 8.33 -17.36
C LYS A 46 -2.40 7.79 -17.55
N TRP A 47 -2.14 6.63 -16.96
CA TRP A 47 -0.86 5.93 -17.01
C TRP A 47 -0.82 5.01 -18.23
N LYS A 48 0.30 4.98 -18.96
CA LYS A 48 0.44 4.04 -20.07
C LYS A 48 0.77 2.64 -19.56
N TYR A 49 1.79 2.54 -18.70
CA TYR A 49 2.30 1.27 -18.20
C TYR A 49 1.94 1.04 -16.72
N LEU A 50 1.63 -0.21 -16.38
CA LEU A 50 1.29 -0.62 -15.01
C LEU A 50 2.45 -0.41 -14.04
N LEU A 51 3.69 -0.62 -14.51
CA LEU A 51 4.88 -0.44 -13.69
C LEU A 51 5.03 1.02 -13.23
N ASP A 52 4.80 1.98 -14.13
CA ASP A 52 4.93 3.41 -13.83
C ASP A 52 3.90 3.84 -12.77
N MET A 53 2.65 3.38 -12.91
CA MET A 53 1.59 3.63 -11.93
C MET A 53 1.94 3.02 -10.56
N ASN A 54 2.41 1.77 -10.53
CA ASN A 54 2.78 1.10 -9.29
C ASN A 54 3.99 1.74 -8.62
N HIS A 55 4.97 2.19 -9.41
CA HIS A 55 6.13 2.91 -8.89
C HIS A 55 5.71 4.22 -8.23
N TYR A 56 4.87 5.00 -8.90
CA TYR A 56 4.34 6.24 -8.34
C TYR A 56 3.49 5.98 -7.08
N ALA A 57 2.66 4.95 -7.08
CA ALA A 57 1.88 4.56 -5.90
C ALA A 57 2.77 4.17 -4.70
N LEU A 58 3.90 3.48 -4.97
CA LEU A 58 4.88 3.14 -3.94
C LEU A 58 5.55 4.39 -3.38
N GLU A 59 5.98 5.33 -4.23
CA GLU A 59 6.57 6.60 -3.80
C GLU A 59 5.61 7.40 -2.93
N VAL A 60 4.36 7.59 -3.37
CA VAL A 60 3.33 8.28 -2.59
C VAL A 60 3.09 7.58 -1.25
N ALA A 61 2.97 6.25 -1.24
CA ALA A 61 2.78 5.51 0.00
C ALA A 61 3.96 5.69 0.97
N MET A 62 5.20 5.68 0.46
CA MET A 62 6.41 5.92 1.25
C MET A 62 6.45 7.34 1.81
N GLU A 63 6.14 8.35 1.00
CA GLU A 63 6.07 9.75 1.43
C GLU A 63 5.00 9.97 2.50
N CYS A 64 3.76 9.52 2.25
CA CYS A 64 2.65 9.69 3.20
C CYS A 64 2.89 8.95 4.53
N SER A 65 3.59 7.81 4.51
CA SER A 65 3.91 7.02 5.69
C SER A 65 5.27 7.36 6.33
N SER A 66 6.02 8.30 5.76
CA SER A 66 7.39 8.68 6.17
C SER A 66 8.41 7.53 6.11
N VAL A 67 8.16 6.49 5.31
CA VAL A 67 9.10 5.40 5.09
C VAL A 67 10.17 5.84 4.11
N THR A 68 11.44 5.78 4.53
CA THR A 68 12.58 6.13 3.67
C THR A 68 13.31 4.88 3.22
N ALA A 69 13.26 4.59 1.91
CA ALA A 69 14.01 3.50 1.29
C ALA A 69 14.47 3.90 -0.12
N LYS A 70 15.56 3.29 -0.58
CA LYS A 70 16.03 3.49 -1.96
C LYS A 70 15.34 2.50 -2.88
N ILE A 71 14.52 3.00 -3.81
CA ILE A 71 13.94 2.18 -4.87
C ILE A 71 14.98 1.96 -5.96
N SER A 72 15.16 0.72 -6.39
CA SER A 72 16.06 0.37 -7.51
C SER A 72 15.52 -0.82 -8.30
N TYR A 73 15.87 -0.89 -9.57
CA TYR A 73 15.40 -1.92 -10.49
C TYR A 73 16.53 -2.89 -10.84
N THR A 74 16.19 -4.18 -10.86
CA THR A 74 17.06 -5.23 -11.37
C THR A 74 17.08 -5.18 -12.90
N LYS A 75 18.25 -5.40 -13.50
CA LYS A 75 18.37 -5.51 -14.97
C LYS A 75 17.92 -6.87 -15.50
N GLU A 76 18.06 -7.90 -14.68
CA GLU A 76 17.80 -9.29 -15.04
C GLU A 76 17.08 -9.98 -13.90
N TRP A 77 16.28 -11.00 -14.25
CA TRP A 77 15.64 -11.84 -13.26
C TRP A 77 16.64 -12.87 -12.73
N GLN A 78 16.75 -12.97 -11.41
CA GLN A 78 17.58 -13.97 -10.73
C GLN A 78 16.69 -14.91 -9.93
N ARG A 79 16.91 -16.22 -10.09
CA ARG A 79 16.17 -17.23 -9.33
C ARG A 79 16.64 -17.27 -7.88
N ASP A 80 17.94 -17.44 -7.71
CA ASP A 80 18.58 -17.65 -6.41
C ASP A 80 19.27 -16.36 -5.96
N TYR A 81 18.84 -15.83 -4.81
CA TYR A 81 19.42 -14.64 -4.19
C TYR A 81 20.24 -15.04 -2.96
N GLN A 82 21.41 -14.40 -2.79
CA GLN A 82 22.25 -14.57 -1.59
C GLN A 82 21.80 -13.69 -0.40
N TYR A 83 20.78 -12.86 -0.61
CA TYR A 83 20.19 -11.95 0.37
C TYR A 83 18.76 -12.39 0.68
N PRO A 84 18.13 -11.88 1.77
CA PRO A 84 16.72 -12.12 2.04
C PRO A 84 15.86 -11.83 0.81
N ASP A 85 15.06 -12.82 0.42
CA ASP A 85 14.17 -12.75 -0.73
C ASP A 85 12.72 -12.63 -0.26
N PHE A 86 12.12 -11.45 -0.50
CA PHE A 86 10.78 -11.11 -0.03
C PHE A 86 9.69 -11.30 -1.10
N ARG A 87 10.02 -11.86 -2.27
CA ARG A 87 9.06 -12.01 -3.40
C ARG A 87 7.82 -12.82 -3.01
N ASP A 88 7.98 -13.76 -2.10
CA ASP A 88 6.91 -14.65 -1.62
C ASP A 88 6.40 -14.30 -0.21
N SER A 89 6.88 -13.21 0.39
CA SER A 89 6.51 -12.81 1.76
C SER A 89 5.06 -12.35 1.87
N ILE A 90 4.53 -11.69 0.84
CA ILE A 90 3.13 -11.24 0.80
C ILE A 90 2.38 -12.06 -0.25
N GLN A 91 1.42 -12.87 0.19
CA GLN A 91 0.61 -13.70 -0.71
C GLN A 91 -0.89 -13.48 -0.46
N PRO A 92 -1.67 -13.05 -1.48
CA PRO A 92 -3.10 -12.77 -1.30
C PRO A 92 -3.94 -13.95 -0.80
N LYS A 93 -3.49 -15.18 -1.08
CA LYS A 93 -4.20 -16.42 -0.71
C LYS A 93 -3.74 -16.99 0.64
N LYS A 94 -2.72 -16.42 1.27
CA LYS A 94 -2.22 -16.85 2.57
C LYS A 94 -2.60 -15.83 3.63
N SER A 95 -2.87 -16.34 4.83
CA SER A 95 -3.03 -15.51 6.02
C SER A 95 -1.72 -14.79 6.33
N PHE A 96 -1.79 -13.56 6.85
CA PHE A 96 -0.60 -12.84 7.35
C PHE A 96 0.07 -13.58 8.53
N SER A 97 -0.60 -14.55 9.15
CA SER A 97 -0.04 -15.39 10.22
C SER A 97 1.15 -16.25 9.78
N PHE A 98 1.39 -16.41 8.46
CA PHE A 98 2.58 -17.08 7.94
C PHE A 98 3.81 -16.18 7.92
N ASP A 99 3.64 -14.86 8.09
CA ASP A 99 4.75 -13.92 8.18
C ASP A 99 5.26 -13.89 9.63
N GLU A 100 6.40 -14.54 9.85
CA GLU A 100 7.05 -14.60 11.16
C GLU A 100 7.60 -13.23 11.59
N SER A 101 7.86 -12.32 10.64
CA SER A 101 8.39 -10.98 10.89
C SER A 101 7.31 -9.93 11.18
N PHE A 102 6.04 -10.25 10.96
CA PHE A 102 4.92 -9.32 11.11
C PHE A 102 4.05 -9.63 12.33
N ARG A 103 3.69 -8.59 13.08
CA ARG A 103 2.56 -8.59 14.03
C ARG A 103 1.65 -7.40 13.74
N PRO A 104 0.33 -7.55 13.84
CA PRO A 104 -0.57 -6.41 13.71
C PRO A 104 -0.48 -5.50 14.94
N GLU A 105 -0.13 -4.23 14.74
CA GLU A 105 -0.30 -3.18 15.75
C GLU A 105 -1.69 -2.52 15.58
N SER A 106 -2.50 -2.57 16.63
CA SER A 106 -3.87 -2.03 16.56
C SER A 106 -3.91 -0.51 16.63
N TYR A 107 -4.80 0.09 15.85
CA TYR A 107 -5.13 1.52 15.91
C TYR A 107 -6.62 1.74 15.71
N ARG A 108 -7.09 2.97 15.98
CA ARG A 108 -8.49 3.32 15.76
C ARG A 108 -8.77 3.46 14.25
N GLN A 109 -9.53 2.54 13.70
CA GLN A 109 -10.01 2.59 12.31
C GLN A 109 -11.31 3.39 12.23
N VAL A 110 -11.52 4.09 11.11
CA VAL A 110 -12.73 4.91 10.88
C VAL A 110 -14.03 4.11 11.01
N PHE A 111 -14.01 2.81 10.65
CA PHE A 111 -15.16 1.91 10.77
C PHE A 111 -15.32 1.26 12.15
N ALA A 112 -14.40 1.52 13.10
CA ALA A 112 -14.34 0.83 14.39
C ALA A 112 -15.42 1.25 15.41
N LEU A 113 -16.40 2.07 15.02
CA LEU A 113 -17.47 2.53 15.92
C LEU A 113 -18.22 1.37 16.59
N ASN A 114 -18.33 0.21 15.93
CA ASN A 114 -18.98 -0.99 16.47
C ASN A 114 -18.30 -2.30 16.03
N GLN A 115 -17.03 -2.26 15.61
CA GLN A 115 -16.31 -3.42 15.07
C GLN A 115 -14.94 -3.55 15.74
N PRO A 116 -14.46 -4.78 15.99
CA PRO A 116 -13.10 -4.99 16.43
C PRO A 116 -12.11 -4.53 15.35
N PHE A 117 -10.88 -4.25 15.77
CA PHE A 117 -9.79 -3.93 14.85
C PHE A 117 -9.61 -5.04 13.80
N ILE A 118 -9.53 -4.65 12.54
CA ILE A 118 -9.28 -5.57 11.43
C ILE A 118 -7.83 -5.40 10.99
N PRO A 119 -6.94 -6.37 11.25
CA PRO A 119 -5.55 -6.31 10.85
C PRO A 119 -5.37 -6.52 9.34
N ASN A 120 -4.17 -6.22 8.83
CA ASN A 120 -3.74 -6.55 7.47
C ASN A 120 -4.62 -5.94 6.37
N LEU A 121 -5.07 -4.70 6.59
CA LEU A 121 -5.73 -3.87 5.58
C LEU A 121 -4.70 -3.13 4.71
N SER A 122 -5.20 -2.40 3.71
CA SER A 122 -4.38 -1.54 2.84
C SER A 122 -3.58 -0.51 3.65
N ILE A 123 -2.40 -0.13 3.15
CA ILE A 123 -1.61 0.98 3.69
C ILE A 123 -2.41 2.30 3.76
N LEU A 124 -3.38 2.47 2.87
CA LEU A 124 -4.29 3.63 2.89
C LEU A 124 -5.13 3.68 4.16
N ASP A 125 -5.54 2.52 4.69
CA ASP A 125 -6.26 2.44 5.96
C ASP A 125 -5.42 3.03 7.09
N LEU A 126 -4.14 2.65 7.14
CA LEU A 126 -3.21 3.17 8.14
C LEU A 126 -2.99 4.68 7.96
N ILE A 127 -2.65 5.12 6.74
CA ILE A 127 -2.35 6.53 6.45
C ILE A 127 -3.55 7.42 6.79
N PHE A 128 -4.76 7.07 6.37
CA PHE A 128 -5.94 7.91 6.61
C PHE A 128 -6.39 7.93 8.08
N ASN A 129 -6.04 6.91 8.87
CA ASN A 129 -6.39 6.86 10.29
C ASN A 129 -5.29 7.39 11.22
N LYS A 130 -4.02 7.29 10.84
CA LYS A 130 -2.87 7.62 11.70
C LYS A 130 -1.96 8.71 11.16
N GLY A 131 -2.04 9.04 9.87
CA GLY A 131 -1.30 10.14 9.25
C GLY A 131 0.19 10.13 9.63
N PRO A 132 0.72 11.17 10.29
CA PRO A 132 2.13 11.23 10.69
C PRO A 132 2.59 10.10 11.62
N GLU A 133 1.68 9.48 12.37
CA GLU A 133 2.00 8.36 13.27
C GLU A 133 2.03 7.00 12.54
N SER A 134 1.82 6.96 11.23
CA SER A 134 1.83 5.72 10.44
C SER A 134 3.16 4.97 10.58
N LEU A 135 4.29 5.69 10.54
CA LEU A 135 5.61 5.10 10.71
C LEU A 135 5.75 4.35 12.05
N ILE A 136 5.26 4.96 13.13
CA ILE A 136 5.30 4.37 14.49
C ILE A 136 4.53 3.04 14.52
N VAL A 137 3.37 2.99 13.85
CA VAL A 137 2.57 1.75 13.77
C VAL A 137 3.30 0.69 12.93
N LEU A 138 3.93 1.08 11.83
CA LEU A 138 4.72 0.16 11.00
C LEU A 138 5.91 -0.40 11.77
N GLU A 139 6.68 0.44 12.48
CA GLU A 139 7.82 0.02 13.30
C GLU A 139 7.39 -0.97 14.40
N LYS A 140 6.27 -0.69 15.08
CA LYS A 140 5.72 -1.60 16.09
C LYS A 140 5.20 -2.91 15.50
N SER A 141 4.84 -2.91 14.21
CA SER A 141 4.35 -4.10 13.51
C SER A 141 5.47 -5.07 13.12
N ILE A 142 6.74 -4.66 13.26
CA ILE A 142 7.90 -5.52 13.07
C ILE A 142 8.10 -6.36 14.34
N LYS A 143 8.12 -7.68 14.19
CA LYS A 143 8.66 -8.59 15.20
C LYS A 143 10.18 -8.59 15.04
N ALA A 144 10.88 -8.00 15.99
CA ALA A 144 12.32 -8.24 16.11
C ALA A 144 12.55 -9.67 16.60
N ASP A 145 13.58 -10.32 16.07
CA ASP A 145 14.14 -11.56 16.64
C ASP A 145 14.65 -11.33 18.08
#